data_AF-A0A3N5YKG9-F1
#
_entry.id   AF-A0A3N5YKG9-F1
#
_cell.length_a   1.000
_cell.length_b   1.000
_cell.length_c   1.000
_cell.angle_alpha   90.00
_cell.angle_beta   90.00
_cell.angle_gamma   90.00
#
_symmetry.space_group_name_H-M   'P 1'
#
loop_
_entity.id
_entity.type
_entity.pdbx_description
1 polymer ?
#
loop_
_entity_poly.entity_id
_entity_poly.type
_entity_poly.pdbx_seq_one_letter_code
_entity_poly.pdbx_strand_id
1 'polypeptide(L)'
;MPGAVTGLPPATSPAASGRPRPHGAARLHLPAADGTDTRLKAACQNMEALFIHRLLTEMRKSVVKSGLIDGGRAEEIYTSLMDAETATNMAQSGSLGLSRMLFEQLSHRGLADPAPAADMAAAGTRSSSKQPRRP
;
A
#
# COMPACT_ATOMS: atom_id res chain seq x y z
N MET A 1 -12.79 -77.48 11.79
CA MET A 1 -12.59 -77.76 13.23
C MET A 1 -11.12 -77.50 13.54
N PRO A 2 -10.69 -76.80 14.61
CA PRO A 2 -11.29 -75.80 15.53
C PRO A 2 -10.77 -74.37 15.20
N GLY A 3 -11.30 -73.23 15.68
CA GLY A 3 -11.55 -72.79 17.07
C GLY A 3 -10.40 -71.84 17.47
N ALA A 4 -10.60 -70.51 17.49
CA ALA A 4 -11.01 -69.69 18.65
C ALA A 4 -9.92 -69.74 19.76
N VAL A 5 -9.44 -68.67 20.39
CA VAL A 5 -10.02 -67.39 20.85
C VAL A 5 -8.88 -66.67 21.59
N THR A 6 -8.95 -65.33 21.72
CA THR A 6 -8.61 -64.50 22.91
C THR A 6 -8.32 -63.11 22.36
N GLY A 7 -9.00 -62.01 22.68
CA GLY A 7 -10.08 -61.69 23.60
C GLY A 7 -10.22 -60.16 23.52
N LEU A 8 -11.46 -59.66 23.46
CA LEU A 8 -11.80 -58.24 23.63
C LEU A 8 -11.83 -57.94 25.15
N PRO A 9 -11.57 -56.69 25.61
CA PRO A 9 -12.67 -55.75 25.86
C PRO A 9 -12.24 -54.26 25.62
N PRO A 10 -13.00 -53.23 26.02
CA PRO A 10 -14.14 -52.67 25.30
C PRO A 10 -13.98 -51.15 25.00
N ALA A 11 -15.00 -50.60 24.33
CA ALA A 11 -15.47 -49.20 24.28
C ALA A 11 -14.58 -48.11 24.93
N THR A 12 -14.34 -46.97 24.29
CA THR A 12 -15.36 -45.94 24.15
C THR A 12 -15.08 -45.00 22.98
N SER A 13 -16.10 -44.75 22.17
CA SER A 13 -16.18 -43.50 21.39
C SER A 13 -16.55 -42.36 22.35
N PRO A 14 -15.98 -41.17 22.18
CA PRO A 14 -16.88 -40.04 22.04
C PRO A 14 -16.48 -39.08 20.92
N ALA A 15 -17.52 -38.64 20.21
CA ALA A 15 -17.77 -37.25 19.84
C ALA A 15 -16.75 -36.51 18.97
N ALA A 16 -17.22 -36.20 17.75
CA ALA A 16 -17.10 -34.92 17.07
C ALA A 16 -16.18 -33.87 17.73
N SER A 17 -15.07 -33.56 17.06
CA SER A 17 -14.45 -32.25 17.15
C SER A 17 -13.97 -31.87 15.77
N GLY A 18 -14.65 -30.89 15.18
CA GLY A 18 -14.22 -30.25 13.93
C GLY A 18 -12.75 -29.88 14.06
N ARG A 19 -11.92 -30.51 13.22
CA ARG A 19 -10.49 -30.21 13.19
C ARG A 19 -10.36 -28.84 12.50
N PRO A 20 -9.94 -27.77 13.19
CA PRO A 20 -9.65 -26.52 12.51
C PRO A 20 -8.49 -26.76 11.54
N ARG A 21 -8.67 -26.27 10.32
CA ARG A 21 -7.69 -26.35 9.24
C ARG A 21 -6.38 -25.73 9.71
N PRO A 22 -5.21 -26.36 9.49
CA PRO A 22 -3.95 -25.72 9.80
C PRO A 22 -3.68 -24.64 8.74
N HIS A 23 -4.04 -23.38 9.03
CA HIS A 23 -3.35 -22.24 8.44
C HIS A 23 -2.10 -21.93 9.26
N GLY A 24 -1.23 -22.93 9.39
CA GLY A 24 0.15 -22.77 9.80
C GLY A 24 0.96 -22.47 8.55
N ALA A 25 0.94 -21.22 8.09
CA ALA A 25 1.91 -20.75 7.11
C ALA A 25 3.29 -20.90 7.77
N ALA A 26 4.06 -21.85 7.24
CA ALA A 26 5.45 -22.05 7.59
C ALA A 26 6.16 -20.69 7.56
N ARG A 27 6.77 -20.31 8.69
CA ARG A 27 7.69 -19.18 8.75
C ARG A 27 8.89 -19.52 7.88
N LEU A 28 8.79 -19.22 6.60
CA LEU A 28 9.94 -18.99 5.75
C LEU A 28 10.62 -17.75 6.30
N HIS A 29 11.70 -17.98 7.03
CA HIS A 29 12.66 -16.94 7.37
C HIS A 29 13.31 -16.50 6.06
N LEU A 30 12.69 -15.52 5.39
CA LEU A 30 13.25 -14.88 4.21
C LEU A 30 14.17 -13.74 4.70
N PRO A 31 15.43 -13.66 4.24
CA PRO A 31 16.33 -12.58 4.60
C PRO A 31 15.75 -11.22 4.21
N ALA A 32 16.01 -10.23 5.07
CA ALA A 32 15.35 -8.92 5.15
C ALA A 32 15.10 -8.19 3.81
N ALA A 33 13.83 -8.09 3.43
CA ALA A 33 12.97 -6.89 3.37
C ALA A 33 13.55 -5.45 3.42
N ASP A 34 14.84 -5.18 3.17
CA ASP A 34 15.36 -3.79 3.30
C ASP A 34 14.80 -2.85 2.20
N GLY A 35 14.48 -3.38 1.02
CA GLY A 35 13.92 -2.61 -0.10
C GLY A 35 12.39 -2.39 -0.05
N THR A 36 11.66 -3.23 0.69
CA THR A 36 10.19 -3.12 0.80
C THR A 36 9.80 -2.07 1.82
N ASP A 37 10.53 -1.99 2.93
CA ASP A 37 10.25 -1.06 4.02
C ASP A 37 10.53 0.39 3.59
N THR A 38 11.58 0.60 2.80
CA THR A 38 11.90 1.93 2.24
C THR A 38 10.82 2.43 1.28
N ARG A 39 10.29 1.55 0.40
CA ARG A 39 9.18 1.88 -0.51
C ARG A 39 7.88 2.13 0.25
N LEU A 40 7.57 1.31 1.26
CA LEU A 40 6.38 1.49 2.09
C LEU A 40 6.44 2.83 2.86
N LYS A 41 7.61 3.17 3.41
CA LYS A 41 7.84 4.46 4.08
C LYS A 41 7.64 5.63 3.12
N ALA A 42 8.21 5.57 1.92
CA ALA A 42 8.04 6.61 0.90
C ALA A 42 6.57 6.76 0.48
N ALA A 43 5.84 5.66 0.30
CA ALA A 43 4.42 5.69 -0.02
C ALA A 43 3.59 6.34 1.11
N CYS A 44 3.90 6.02 2.38
CA CYS A 44 3.25 6.64 3.54
C CYS A 44 3.52 8.15 3.63
N GLN A 45 4.76 8.58 3.35
CA GLN A 45 5.12 10.00 3.27
C GLN A 45 4.36 10.73 2.15
N ASN A 46 4.24 10.12 0.97
CA ASN A 46 3.45 10.68 -0.12
C ASN A 46 1.96 10.81 0.25
N MET A 47 1.43 9.85 1.01
CA MET A 47 0.04 9.93 1.50
C MET A 47 -0.15 11.11 2.47
N GLU A 48 0.80 11.33 3.37
CA GLU A 48 0.80 12.48 4.27
C GLU A 48 0.89 13.80 3.49
N ALA A 49 1.70 13.88 2.43
CA ALA A 49 1.78 15.06 1.57
C ALA A 49 0.42 15.38 0.90
N LEU A 50 -0.25 14.37 0.34
CA LEU A 50 -1.57 14.56 -0.25
C LEU A 50 -2.61 15.02 0.77
N PHE A 51 -2.55 14.48 1.99
CA PHE A 51 -3.42 14.88 3.08
C PHE A 51 -3.19 16.34 3.49
N ILE A 52 -1.93 16.75 3.67
CA ILE A 52 -1.57 18.13 4.01
C ILE A 52 -2.01 19.08 2.91
N HIS A 53 -1.76 18.75 1.64
CA HIS A 53 -2.21 19.56 0.51
C HIS A 53 -3.72 19.76 0.53
N ARG A 54 -4.48 18.69 0.80
CA ARG A 54 -5.94 18.78 0.95
C ARG A 54 -6.35 19.64 2.14
N LEU A 55 -5.69 19.49 3.28
CA LEU A 55 -5.93 20.29 4.48
C LEU A 55 -5.73 21.78 4.19
N LEU A 56 -4.61 22.16 3.59
CA LEU A 56 -4.30 23.55 3.19
C LEU A 56 -5.35 24.11 2.23
N THR A 57 -5.77 23.29 1.26
CA THR A 57 -6.82 23.65 0.31
C THR A 57 -8.15 23.96 1.01
N GLU A 58 -8.60 23.09 1.93
CA GLU A 58 -9.86 23.28 2.66
C GLU A 58 -9.79 24.45 3.64
N MET A 59 -8.63 24.66 4.29
CA MET A 59 -8.41 25.85 5.14
C MET A 59 -8.59 27.14 4.35
N ARG A 60 -8.01 27.24 3.13
CA ARG A 60 -8.21 28.44 2.29
C ARG A 60 -9.64 28.63 1.81
N LYS A 61 -10.35 27.55 1.49
CA LYS A 61 -11.77 27.62 1.11
C LYS A 61 -12.65 28.17 2.24
N SER A 62 -12.23 28.03 3.49
CA SER A 62 -12.93 28.58 4.65
C SER A 62 -12.74 30.11 4.82
N VAL A 63 -11.76 30.70 4.15
CA VAL A 63 -11.51 32.15 4.20
C VAL A 63 -12.45 32.86 3.23
N VAL A 64 -13.22 33.84 3.73
CA VAL A 64 -14.12 34.65 2.92
C VAL A 64 -13.29 35.56 2.01
N LYS A 65 -13.43 35.35 0.70
CA LYS A 65 -12.77 36.16 -0.33
C LYS A 65 -13.47 37.51 -0.48
N SER A 66 -12.75 38.61 -0.27
CA SER A 66 -13.25 39.96 -0.59
C SER A 66 -12.97 40.26 -2.07
N GLY A 67 -14.02 40.26 -2.90
CA GLY A 67 -13.94 40.29 -4.37
C GLY A 67 -13.39 41.55 -5.04
N LEU A 68 -12.62 42.39 -4.33
CA LEU A 68 -12.06 43.62 -4.88
C LEU A 68 -10.64 43.45 -5.45
N ILE A 69 -9.88 42.45 -4.99
CA ILE A 69 -8.47 42.22 -5.40
C ILE A 69 -8.02 40.75 -5.35
N ASP A 70 -8.87 39.83 -4.86
CA ASP A 70 -8.55 38.40 -4.72
C ASP A 70 -9.10 37.60 -5.91
N GLY A 71 -8.31 36.63 -6.39
CA GLY A 71 -8.83 35.54 -7.21
C GLY A 71 -8.67 35.77 -8.71
N GLY A 72 -7.52 35.34 -9.23
CA GLY A 72 -7.32 35.06 -10.65
C GLY A 72 -7.00 33.59 -10.93
N ARG A 73 -7.33 33.07 -12.12
CA ARG A 73 -6.96 31.68 -12.51
C ARG A 73 -5.45 31.41 -12.39
N ALA A 74 -4.62 32.39 -12.72
CA ALA A 74 -3.17 32.28 -12.61
C ALA A 74 -2.71 32.18 -11.15
N GLU A 75 -3.32 32.96 -10.27
CA GLU A 75 -3.06 32.93 -8.83
C GLU A 75 -3.51 31.61 -8.19
N GLU A 76 -4.68 31.09 -8.56
CA GLU A 76 -5.16 29.78 -8.10
C GLU A 76 -4.20 28.65 -8.49
N ILE A 77 -3.71 28.67 -9.74
CA ILE A 77 -2.73 27.68 -10.21
C ILE A 77 -1.42 27.82 -9.43
N TYR A 78 -0.86 29.03 -9.33
CA TYR A 78 0.39 29.27 -8.61
C TYR A 78 0.29 28.86 -7.15
N THR A 79 -0.81 29.24 -6.49
CA THR A 79 -1.08 28.88 -5.09
C THR A 79 -1.17 27.36 -4.94
N SER A 80 -1.89 26.66 -5.83
CA SER A 80 -1.99 25.20 -5.78
C SER A 80 -0.63 24.50 -5.94
N LEU A 81 0.26 25.03 -6.79
CA LEU A 81 1.61 24.49 -6.95
C LEU A 81 2.47 24.77 -5.70
N MET A 82 2.36 25.97 -5.13
CA MET A 82 3.03 26.34 -3.89
C MET A 82 2.57 25.46 -2.72
N ASP A 83 1.28 25.14 -2.66
CA ASP A 83 0.72 24.25 -1.64
C ASP A 83 1.21 22.83 -1.78
N ALA A 84 1.29 22.32 -3.02
CA ALA A 84 1.80 20.97 -3.28
C ALA A 84 3.25 20.82 -2.80
N GLU A 85 4.08 21.83 -3.06
CA GLU A 85 5.48 21.84 -2.62
C GLU A 85 5.59 22.01 -1.10
N THR A 86 4.79 22.90 -0.52
CA THR A 86 4.72 23.09 0.93
C THR A 86 4.31 21.79 1.64
N ALA A 87 3.29 21.13 1.14
CA ALA A 87 2.80 19.87 1.67
C ALA A 87 3.84 18.74 1.57
N THR A 88 4.58 18.70 0.46
CA THR A 88 5.68 17.74 0.27
C THR A 88 6.80 17.96 1.30
N ASN A 89 7.23 19.21 1.50
CA ASN A 89 8.25 19.56 2.50
C ASN A 89 7.79 19.25 3.94
N MET A 90 6.53 19.52 4.26
CA MET A 90 5.95 19.19 5.56
C MET A 90 5.84 17.67 5.80
N ALA A 91 5.51 16.90 4.77
CA ALA A 91 5.46 15.44 4.87
C ALA A 91 6.85 14.81 5.00
N GLN A 92 7.86 15.34 4.29
CA GLN A 92 9.25 14.88 4.40
C GLN A 92 9.83 15.09 5.81
N SER A 93 9.47 16.20 6.45
CA SER A 93 9.82 16.47 7.86
C SER A 93 9.00 15.68 8.87
N GLY A 94 7.94 14.98 8.44
CA GLY A 94 7.05 14.21 9.32
C GLY A 94 6.20 15.10 10.24
N SER A 95 5.80 16.28 9.75
CA SER A 95 5.17 17.34 10.54
C SER A 95 3.88 16.90 11.27
N LEU A 96 3.06 16.02 10.67
CA LEU A 96 1.83 15.52 11.29
C LEU A 96 1.98 14.12 11.90
N GLY A 97 3.06 13.39 11.57
CA GLY A 97 3.32 12.03 12.04
C GLY A 97 2.37 10.97 11.45
N LEU A 98 1.53 11.33 10.46
CA LEU A 98 0.57 10.40 9.86
C LEU A 98 1.30 9.27 9.11
N SER A 99 2.35 9.61 8.36
CA SER A 99 3.14 8.63 7.60
C SER A 99 3.75 7.57 8.51
N ARG A 100 4.20 7.95 9.71
CA ARG A 100 4.76 7.03 10.70
C ARG A 100 3.69 6.07 11.21
N MET A 101 2.53 6.57 11.61
CA MET A 101 1.44 5.73 12.12
C MET A 101 0.98 4.73 11.05
N LEU A 102 0.86 5.17 9.79
CA LEU A 102 0.50 4.30 8.68
C LEU A 102 1.57 3.23 8.43
N PHE A 103 2.84 3.61 8.48
CA PHE A 103 3.95 2.67 8.34
C PHE A 103 3.94 1.61 9.44
N GLU A 104 3.75 2.00 10.70
CA GLU A 104 3.64 1.06 11.82
C GLU A 104 2.47 0.10 11.61
N GLN A 105 1.28 0.58 11.23
CA GLN A 105 0.14 -0.29 11.00
C GLN A 105 0.34 -1.26 9.81
N LEU A 106 0.93 -0.80 8.72
CA LEU A 106 1.10 -1.59 7.50
C LEU A 106 2.25 -2.60 7.59
N SER A 107 3.36 -2.22 8.23
CA SER A 107 4.49 -3.11 8.48
C SER A 107 4.11 -4.26 9.42
N HIS A 108 3.27 -3.99 10.44
CA HIS A 108 2.78 -5.03 11.35
C HIS A 108 1.73 -5.96 10.73
N ARG A 109 0.97 -5.50 9.72
CA ARG A 109 -0.10 -6.29 9.07
C ARG A 109 0.43 -7.30 8.04
N GLY A 110 1.74 -7.33 7.76
CA GLY A 110 2.32 -8.22 6.75
C GLY A 110 1.92 -7.87 5.32
N LEU A 111 1.43 -6.64 5.07
CA LEU A 111 1.06 -6.16 3.74
C LEU A 111 2.28 -5.67 2.92
N ALA A 112 3.50 -6.00 3.37
CA ALA A 112 4.75 -5.74 2.68
C ALA A 112 4.98 -6.67 1.47
N ASP A 113 3.92 -7.25 0.93
CA ASP A 113 3.95 -7.89 -0.39
C ASP A 113 3.94 -6.80 -1.45
N PRO A 114 5.01 -6.66 -2.26
CA PRO A 114 5.06 -5.65 -3.30
C PRO A 114 4.08 -6.03 -4.41
N ALA A 115 2.99 -5.27 -4.55
CA ALA A 115 2.30 -5.18 -5.83
C ALA A 115 3.31 -4.66 -6.88
N PRO A 116 3.47 -5.33 -8.03
CA PRO A 116 4.50 -4.96 -8.99
C PRO A 116 4.15 -3.62 -9.64
N ALA A 117 4.89 -2.57 -9.28
CA ALA A 117 4.98 -1.31 -10.02
C ALA A 117 5.76 -1.49 -11.35
N ALA A 118 5.47 -2.56 -12.10
CA ALA A 118 6.17 -2.94 -13.33
C ALA A 118 5.38 -2.62 -14.62
N ASP A 119 4.15 -2.08 -14.54
CA ASP A 119 3.29 -1.95 -15.73
C ASP A 119 3.05 -0.52 -16.25
N MET A 120 3.78 0.48 -15.74
CA MET A 120 3.70 1.86 -16.27
C MET A 120 4.91 2.28 -17.13
N ALA A 121 5.88 1.38 -17.38
CA ALA A 121 7.07 1.67 -18.18
C ALA A 121 7.20 0.85 -19.50
N ALA A 122 6.28 -0.08 -19.78
CA ALA A 122 6.38 -1.00 -20.92
C ALA A 122 5.48 -0.65 -22.13
N ALA A 123 4.93 0.57 -22.20
CA ALA A 123 4.16 1.06 -23.34
C ALA A 123 4.92 2.16 -24.11
N GLY A 124 6.09 1.83 -24.64
CA GLY A 124 6.93 2.83 -25.30
C GLY A 124 8.00 2.32 -26.27
N THR A 125 7.98 1.06 -26.71
CA THR A 125 8.92 0.59 -27.74
C THR A 125 8.29 -0.51 -28.62
N ARG A 126 7.44 -0.11 -29.56
CA ARG A 126 7.20 -0.88 -30.81
C ARG A 126 7.49 0.06 -31.96
N SER A 127 8.76 0.12 -32.33
CA SER A 127 9.30 -0.60 -33.50
C SER A 127 9.06 0.17 -34.79
N SER A 128 9.96 1.13 -35.04
CA SER A 128 10.38 1.50 -36.37
C SER A 128 11.02 0.27 -37.02
N SER A 129 10.27 -0.45 -37.85
CA SER A 129 10.83 -1.46 -38.75
C SER A 129 10.48 -1.10 -40.19
N LYS A 130 11.32 -0.21 -40.74
CA LYS A 130 11.78 -0.18 -42.13
C LYS A 130 11.21 -1.32 -43.01
N GLN A 131 10.17 -1.03 -43.79
CA GLN A 131 9.69 -1.92 -44.85
C GLN A 131 10.65 -1.86 -46.05
N PRO A 132 11.22 -2.99 -46.52
CA PRO A 132 12.08 -3.01 -47.71
C PRO A 132 11.25 -2.93 -49.01
N ARG A 133 11.77 -2.16 -49.97
CA ARG A 133 11.28 -2.05 -51.35
C ARG A 133 11.40 -3.38 -52.10
N ARG A 134 10.35 -3.76 -52.87
CA ARG A 134 10.35 -4.34 -54.24
C ARG A 134 9.06 -5.13 -54.53
N PRO A 135 8.76 -5.53 -55.79
CA PRO A 135 9.50 -5.34 -57.05
C PRO A 135 9.22 -4.03 -57.80
#